data_AF-A0A957YEG1-F1
#
_entry.id   AF-A0A957YEG1-F1
#
_cell.length_a   1.000
_cell.length_b   1.000
_cell.length_c   1.000
_cell.angle_alpha   90.00
_cell.angle_beta   90.00
_cell.angle_gamma   90.00
#
_symmetry.space_group_name_H-M   'P 1'
#
loop_
_entity.id
_entity.type
_entity.pdbx_description
1 polymer ?
#
loop_
_entity_poly.entity_id
_entity_poly.type
_entity_poly.pdbx_seq_one_letter_code
_entity_poly.pdbx_strand_id
1 'polypeptide(L)'
;MVINLEWQERGPLQDDGQQLIFKGREICTPNNYPNQLPCHNPNCDCGGFEIGSRVAKLLASRKFSEENSLICVNAINKDRDKRCLHTIIYTITSVSPYRRVTDDK
;
A
#
# COMPACT_ATOMS: atom_id res chain seq x y z
N MET A 1 13.61 7.16 -11.59
CA MET A 1 12.61 7.50 -10.56
C MET A 1 12.34 6.25 -9.76
N VAL A 2 12.26 6.38 -8.44
CA VAL A 2 12.02 5.29 -7.48
C VAL A 2 10.74 5.62 -6.73
N ILE A 3 9.96 4.58 -6.39
CA ILE A 3 8.74 4.67 -5.60
C ILE A 3 8.99 3.88 -4.32
N ASN A 4 8.91 4.56 -3.18
CA ASN A 4 8.89 3.93 -1.86
C ASN A 4 7.43 3.72 -1.43
N LEU A 5 7.09 2.49 -1.11
CA LEU A 5 5.81 2.09 -0.53
C LEU A 5 6.07 1.63 0.90
N GLU A 6 5.39 2.24 1.85
CA GLU A 6 5.43 1.85 3.26
C GLU A 6 4.00 1.68 3.75
N TRP A 7 3.75 0.64 4.55
CA TRP A 7 2.42 0.41 5.09
C TRP A 7 2.45 -0.26 6.45
N GLN A 8 1.40 0.01 7.23
CA GLN A 8 1.15 -0.58 8.52
C GLN A 8 -0.23 -1.21 8.50
N GLU A 9 -0.29 -2.54 8.54
CA GLU A 9 -1.54 -3.25 8.68
C GLU A 9 -1.98 -3.25 10.14
N ARG A 10 -3.24 -2.93 10.34
CA ARG A 10 -3.92 -2.94 11.62
C ARG A 10 -5.05 -3.95 11.59
N GLY A 11 -5.45 -4.40 12.77
CA GLY A 11 -6.56 -5.32 12.97
C GLY A 11 -7.87 -4.82 12.34
N PRO A 12 -8.92 -5.65 12.37
CA PRO A 12 -10.19 -5.29 11.76
C PRO A 12 -10.75 -4.00 12.36
N LEU A 13 -11.46 -3.21 11.55
CA LEU A 13 -12.12 -1.96 11.97
C LEU A 13 -13.03 -2.13 13.20
N GLN A 14 -13.56 -3.33 13.40
CA GLN A 14 -14.47 -3.66 14.50
C GLN A 14 -13.77 -3.70 15.87
N ASP A 15 -12.46 -3.95 15.90
CA ASP A 15 -11.64 -4.02 17.12
C ASP A 15 -10.87 -2.72 17.36
N ASP A 16 -11.47 -1.58 17.00
CA ASP A 16 -10.89 -0.23 17.01
C ASP A 16 -9.60 -0.05 16.17
N GLY A 17 -9.22 -1.07 15.40
CA GLY A 17 -8.04 -1.04 14.54
C GLY A 17 -6.75 -0.63 15.26
N GLN A 18 -6.62 -0.84 16.57
CA GLN A 18 -5.47 -0.34 17.33
C GLN A 18 -4.26 -1.27 17.28
N GLN A 19 -4.49 -2.58 17.14
CA GLN A 19 -3.39 -3.54 17.11
C GLN A 19 -2.67 -3.49 15.76
N LEU A 20 -1.40 -3.12 15.79
CA LEU A 20 -0.49 -3.27 14.66
C LEU A 20 -0.25 -4.76 14.42
N ILE A 21 -0.63 -5.23 13.24
CA ILE A 21 -0.48 -6.62 12.80
C ILE A 21 0.82 -6.80 12.02
N PHE A 22 1.09 -5.88 11.09
CA PHE A 22 2.23 -6.00 10.19
C PHE A 22 2.77 -4.63 9.78
N LYS A 23 4.07 -4.59 9.47
CA LYS A 23 4.72 -3.45 8.82
C LYS A 23 5.44 -3.93 7.59
N GLY A 24 5.17 -3.28 6.46
CA GLY A 24 5.80 -3.59 5.20
C GLY A 24 6.46 -2.37 4.58
N ARG A 25 7.47 -2.64 3.77
CA ARG A 25 8.14 -1.66 2.93
C ARG A 25 8.54 -2.32 1.63
N GLU A 26 8.34 -1.60 0.52
CA GLU A 26 8.77 -2.03 -0.80
C GLU A 26 9.32 -0.84 -1.58
N ILE A 27 10.40 -1.08 -2.33
CA ILE A 27 11.01 -0.12 -3.22
C ILE A 27 10.80 -0.62 -4.64
N CYS A 28 10.09 0.14 -5.44
CA CYS A 28 9.74 -0.20 -6.80
C CYS A 28 10.03 0.96 -7.75
N THR A 29 9.78 0.73 -9.03
CA THR A 29 9.87 1.68 -10.13
C THR A 29 8.49 1.88 -10.75
N PRO A 30 8.28 2.92 -11.57
CA PRO A 30 7.02 3.13 -12.28
C PRO A 30 6.53 1.94 -13.14
N ASN A 31 7.40 0.98 -13.44
CA ASN A 31 7.09 -0.17 -14.30
C ASN A 31 6.92 -1.50 -13.54
N ASN A 32 7.12 -1.53 -12.22
CA ASN A 32 7.12 -2.77 -11.44
C ASN A 32 6.62 -2.60 -9.99
N TYR A 33 5.68 -1.67 -9.75
CA TYR A 33 5.01 -1.57 -8.46
C TYR A 33 3.88 -2.61 -8.34
N PRO A 34 3.57 -3.11 -7.12
CA PRO A 34 2.50 -4.08 -6.93
C PRO A 34 1.13 -3.45 -7.19
N ASN A 35 0.22 -4.25 -7.76
CA ASN A 35 -1.18 -3.85 -7.87
C ASN A 35 -1.92 -3.97 -6.53
N GLN A 36 -1.50 -4.91 -5.70
CA GLN A 36 -2.15 -5.24 -4.43
C GLN A 36 -1.08 -5.54 -3.36
N LEU A 37 -1.29 -5.04 -2.14
CA LEU A 37 -0.52 -5.45 -0.96
C LEU A 37 -1.22 -6.62 -0.25
N PRO A 38 -0.48 -7.58 0.30
CA PRO A 38 -1.07 -8.73 0.97
C PRO A 38 -1.80 -8.34 2.26
N CYS A 39 -2.90 -9.03 2.55
CA CYS A 39 -3.54 -8.99 3.87
C CYS A 39 -3.02 -10.13 4.75
N HIS A 40 -2.64 -9.83 5.99
CA HIS A 40 -2.07 -10.80 6.92
C HIS A 40 -3.11 -11.40 7.87
N ASN A 41 -4.40 -11.21 7.61
CA ASN A 41 -5.45 -11.94 8.32
C ASN A 41 -5.42 -13.42 7.89
N PRO A 42 -5.18 -14.36 8.80
CA PRO A 42 -5.08 -15.79 8.46
C PRO A 42 -6.38 -16.39 7.93
N ASN A 43 -7.52 -15.72 8.15
CA ASN A 43 -8.83 -16.17 7.67
C ASN A 43 -9.25 -15.49 6.35
N CYS A 44 -8.39 -14.64 5.77
CA CYS A 44 -8.66 -13.85 4.58
C CYS A 44 -7.93 -14.43 3.36
N ASP A 45 -8.42 -15.55 2.85
CA ASP A 45 -7.83 -16.22 1.69
C ASP A 45 -7.88 -15.32 0.44
N CYS A 46 -6.71 -15.04 -0.14
CA CYS A 46 -6.55 -14.20 -1.33
C CYS A 46 -7.00 -12.74 -1.18
N GLY A 47 -7.13 -12.23 0.05
CA GLY A 47 -7.44 -10.82 0.28
C GLY A 47 -6.21 -9.92 0.16
N GLY A 48 -6.46 -8.62 0.07
CA GLY A 48 -5.39 -7.64 -0.02
C GLY A 48 -5.91 -6.21 -0.10
N PHE A 49 -4.98 -5.30 -0.34
CA PHE A 49 -5.21 -3.86 -0.40
C PHE A 49 -4.83 -3.33 -1.78
N GLU A 50 -5.79 -2.79 -2.53
CA GLU A 50 -5.64 -2.28 -3.89
C GLU A 50 -4.79 -1.00 -3.95
N ILE A 51 -3.46 -1.16 -3.96
CA ILE A 51 -2.51 -0.04 -3.93
C ILE A 51 -2.14 0.47 -5.33
N GLY A 52 -2.20 -0.37 -6.37
CA GLY A 52 -1.69 -0.04 -7.70
C GLY A 52 -2.37 1.19 -8.31
N SER A 53 -3.69 1.31 -8.14
CA SER A 53 -4.45 2.48 -8.59
C SER A 53 -4.02 3.78 -7.89
N ARG A 54 -3.59 3.71 -6.61
CA ARG A 54 -3.10 4.84 -5.82
C ARG A 54 -1.73 5.28 -6.32
N VAL A 55 -0.84 4.32 -6.55
CA VAL A 55 0.47 4.58 -7.15
C VAL A 55 0.31 5.24 -8.52
N ALA A 56 -0.49 4.64 -9.41
CA ALA A 56 -0.74 5.18 -10.75
C ALA A 56 -1.28 6.62 -10.71
N LYS A 57 -2.22 6.90 -9.80
CA LYS A 57 -2.78 8.25 -9.61
C LYS A 57 -1.72 9.24 -9.12
N LEU A 58 -0.88 8.86 -8.16
CA LEU A 58 0.21 9.71 -7.67
C LEU A 58 1.17 10.06 -8.80
N LEU A 59 1.59 9.05 -9.59
CA LEU A 59 2.48 9.22 -10.75
C LEU A 59 1.89 10.19 -11.79
N ALA A 60 0.61 10.01 -12.14
CA ALA A 60 -0.07 10.89 -13.08
C ALA A 60 -0.21 12.33 -12.56
N SER A 61 -0.41 12.49 -11.25
CA SER A 61 -0.56 13.79 -10.60
C SER A 61 0.75 14.56 -10.40
N ARG A 62 1.92 13.94 -10.65
CA ARG A 62 3.26 14.48 -10.38
C ARG A 62 3.49 14.93 -8.93
N LYS A 63 2.71 14.40 -7.99
CA LYS A 63 2.95 14.62 -6.55
C LYS A 63 4.14 13.79 -6.08
N PHE A 64 4.84 14.30 -5.08
CA PHE A 64 5.98 13.61 -4.49
C PHE A 64 5.57 12.55 -3.46
N SER A 65 4.45 12.75 -2.76
CA SER A 65 3.97 11.79 -1.78
C SER A 65 2.44 11.78 -1.65
N GLU A 66 1.93 10.66 -1.14
CA GLU A 66 0.56 10.46 -0.70
C GLU A 66 0.58 9.61 0.57
N GLU A 67 -0.25 9.96 1.55
CA GLU A 67 -0.53 9.14 2.72
C GLU A 67 -2.05 8.98 2.84
N ASN A 68 -2.51 7.74 3.05
CA ASN A 68 -3.93 7.43 3.21
C ASN A 68 -4.12 6.05 3.85
N SER A 69 -5.36 5.57 3.88
CA SER A 69 -5.70 4.22 4.32
C SER A 69 -6.43 3.41 3.25
N LEU A 70 -6.31 2.08 3.36
CA LEU A 70 -7.10 1.11 2.59
C LEU A 70 -7.70 0.08 3.53
N ILE A 71 -8.80 -0.55 3.10
CA ILE A 71 -9.52 -1.59 3.84
C ILE A 71 -9.56 -2.84 2.98
N CYS A 72 -9.24 -3.99 3.57
CA CYS A 72 -9.42 -5.29 2.94
C CYS A 72 -10.90 -5.71 3.07
N VAL A 73 -11.61 -5.78 1.94
CA VAL A 73 -13.05 -6.11 1.90
C VAL A 73 -13.33 -7.54 1.39
N ASN A 74 -12.30 -8.37 1.37
CA ASN A 74 -12.43 -9.76 0.95
C ASN A 74 -13.27 -10.59 1.95
N ALA A 75 -13.87 -11.68 1.47
CA ALA A 75 -14.66 -12.59 2.29
C ALA A 75 -13.75 -13.43 3.20
N ILE A 76 -14.24 -13.76 4.40
CA ILE A 76 -13.55 -14.64 5.35
C ILE A 76 -14.05 -16.07 5.20
N ASN A 77 -13.17 -17.08 5.14
CA ASN A 77 -13.54 -18.51 5.18
C ASN A 77 -14.72 -18.92 4.25
N LYS A 78 -14.83 -18.29 3.06
CA LYS A 78 -15.95 -18.43 2.09
C LYS A 78 -17.33 -17.97 2.58
N ASP A 79 -17.43 -17.45 3.80
CA ASP A 79 -18.62 -16.79 4.32
C ASP A 79 -18.74 -15.39 3.68
N ARG A 80 -19.76 -15.20 2.83
CA ARG A 80 -19.97 -13.94 2.10
C ARG A 80 -20.47 -12.81 3.00
N ASP A 81 -21.01 -13.16 4.16
CA ASP A 81 -21.56 -12.21 5.12
C ASP A 81 -20.46 -11.67 6.04
N LYS A 82 -19.32 -12.37 6.14
CA LYS A 82 -18.16 -11.93 6.90
C LYS A 82 -17.06 -11.35 6.01
N ARG A 83 -16.67 -10.12 6.31
CA ARG A 83 -15.61 -9.39 5.60
C ARG A 83 -14.38 -9.23 6.49
N CYS A 84 -13.19 -9.24 5.88
CA CYS A 84 -11.92 -9.12 6.59
C CYS A 84 -11.82 -7.82 7.41
N LEU A 85 -12.12 -6.69 6.78
CA LEU A 85 -12.12 -5.35 7.37
C LEU A 85 -10.81 -4.93 8.05
N HIS A 86 -9.71 -5.65 7.84
CA HIS A 86 -8.38 -5.18 8.18
C HIS A 86 -8.09 -3.89 7.42
N THR A 87 -7.28 -3.04 8.03
CA THR A 87 -6.92 -1.75 7.43
C THR A 87 -5.43 -1.63 7.31
N ILE A 88 -4.97 -0.86 6.33
CA ILE A 88 -3.61 -0.35 6.30
C ILE A 88 -3.64 1.17 6.34
N ILE A 89 -2.64 1.75 7.01
CA ILE A 89 -2.18 3.11 6.72
C ILE A 89 -0.97 2.97 5.82
N TYR A 90 -0.94 3.68 4.70
CA TYR A 90 0.15 3.60 3.73
C TYR A 90 0.70 4.97 3.39
N THR A 91 1.98 5.00 3.02
CA THR A 91 2.66 6.16 2.46
C THR A 91 3.33 5.74 1.14
N ILE A 92 3.07 6.50 0.07
CA ILE A 92 3.70 6.36 -1.25
C ILE A 92 4.60 7.57 -1.44
N THR A 93 5.88 7.37 -1.75
CA THR A 93 6.81 8.47 -2.05
C THR A 93 7.52 8.24 -3.38
N SER A 94 7.41 9.20 -4.29
CA SER A 94 8.10 9.23 -5.58
C SER A 94 9.37 10.09 -5.46
N VAL A 95 10.53 9.47 -5.65
CA VAL A 95 11.83 10.15 -5.61
C VAL A 95 12.48 10.05 -6.99
N SER A 96 12.81 11.20 -7.60
CA SER A 96 13.69 11.20 -8.75
C SER A 96 15.13 11.03 -8.26
N PRO A 97 15.90 10.04 -8.75
CA PRO A 97 17.32 9.98 -8.43
C PRO A 97 17.94 11.30 -8.89
N TYR A 98 18.67 11.97 -8.00
CA TYR A 98 19.38 13.20 -8.32
C TYR A 98 20.13 13.01 -9.65
N ARG A 99 19.76 13.79 -10.67
CA ARG A 99 20.68 14.01 -11.80
C ARG A 99 21.90 14.67 -11.16
N ARG A 100 23.05 13.98 -11.16
CA ARG A 100 24.33 14.69 -11.03
C ARG A 100 24.32 15.70 -12.16
N VAL A 101 24.15 16.98 -11.80
CA VAL A 101 24.53 18.07 -12.69
C VAL A 101 26.02 17.83 -12.90
N THR A 102 26.37 17.28 -14.06
CA THR A 102 27.72 17.40 -14.56
C THR A 102 27.82 18.87 -14.92
N ASP A 103 28.48 19.64 -14.06
CA ASP A 103 29.11 20.88 -14.48
C ASP A 103 30.09 20.47 -15.60
N ASP A 104 29.64 20.61 -16.84
CA ASP A 104 30.55 20.70 -17.98
C ASP A 104 31.30 22.02 -17.82
N LYS A 105 32.62 21.90 -17.82
CA LYS A 105 33.61 22.97 -17.63
C LYS A 105 33.54 24.06 -18.70
#